data_AF-A0A530M5T2-F1
#
_entry.id   AF-A0A530M5T2-F1
#
_cell.length_a   1.000
_cell.length_b   1.000
_cell.length_c   1.000
_cell.angle_alpha   90.00
_cell.angle_beta   90.00
_cell.angle_gamma   90.00
#
_symmetry.space_group_name_H-M   'P 1'
#
loop_
_entity.id
_entity.type
_entity.pdbx_description
1 polymer ?
#
loop_
_entity_poly.entity_id
_entity_poly.type
_entity_poly.pdbx_seq_one_letter_code
_entity_poly.pdbx_strand_id
1 'polypeptide(L)'
;MAKLVFGMNQSLDGYVDHMAFAPSRTLFRHFIEEAQGQAGSVYGRQMYEVMRYWDDDHPEWDAERHAFAAAWRNQPKWVVSRSLKSVGPNATLVE
;
A
#
# COMPACT_ATOMS: atom_id res chain seq x y z
N MET A 1 5.51 21.13 9.66
CA MET A 1 5.24 20.66 8.28
C MET A 1 5.23 19.15 8.27
N ALA A 2 4.32 18.52 7.51
CA ALA A 2 4.34 17.07 7.34
C ALA A 2 5.51 16.65 6.43
N LYS A 3 6.11 15.49 6.70
CA LYS A 3 7.12 14.87 5.83
C LYS A 3 6.40 13.98 4.80
N LEU A 4 6.62 14.23 3.51
CA LEU A 4 6.12 13.38 2.44
C LEU A 4 7.22 12.41 2.01
N VAL A 5 6.88 11.13 1.94
CA VAL A 5 7.78 10.04 1.56
C VAL A 5 7.18 9.31 0.36
N PHE A 6 8.00 9.02 -0.65
CA PHE A 6 7.62 8.17 -1.78
C PHE A 6 8.36 6.84 -1.64
N GLY A 7 7.60 5.75 -1.54
CA GLY A 7 8.12 4.38 -1.50
C GLY A 7 7.58 3.57 -2.68
N MET A 8 8.46 2.88 -3.41
CA MET A 8 8.10 1.97 -4.49
C MET A 8 9.19 0.93 -4.73
N ASN A 9 8.83 -0.25 -5.22
CA ASN A 9 9.79 -1.18 -5.79
C ASN A 9 10.08 -0.75 -7.23
N GLN A 10 11.36 -0.75 -7.62
CA GLN A 10 11.79 -0.33 -8.95
C GLN A 10 12.87 -1.29 -9.47
N SER A 11 12.80 -1.61 -10.77
CA SER A 11 13.86 -2.33 -11.46
C SER A 11 15.09 -1.45 -11.69
N LEU A 12 16.22 -2.06 -12.04
CA LEU A 12 17.48 -1.34 -12.27
C LEU A 12 17.40 -0.36 -13.46
N ASP A 13 16.63 -0.72 -14.49
CA ASP A 13 16.35 0.09 -15.67
C ASP A 13 15.19 1.08 -15.48
N GLY A 14 14.65 1.18 -14.26
CA GLY A 14 13.79 2.27 -13.83
C GLY A 14 12.29 2.02 -13.89
N TYR A 15 11.84 0.80 -14.21
CA TYR A 15 10.41 0.45 -14.27
C TYR A 15 9.82 0.17 -12.88
N VAL A 16 8.55 0.55 -12.72
CA VAL A 16 7.75 0.26 -11.52
C VAL A 16 6.57 -0.61 -11.96
N ASP A 17 6.51 -1.84 -11.45
CA ASP A 17 5.47 -2.80 -11.82
C ASP A 17 5.13 -3.68 -10.61
N HIS A 18 3.83 -3.93 -10.41
CA HIS A 18 3.31 -4.66 -9.25
C HIS A 18 3.17 -6.18 -9.50
N MET A 19 3.37 -6.63 -10.74
CA MET A 19 3.24 -8.03 -11.17
C MET A 19 4.58 -8.61 -11.63
N ALA A 20 5.47 -7.78 -12.18
CA ALA A 20 6.74 -8.24 -12.74
C ALA A 20 7.75 -8.67 -11.68
N PHE A 21 7.71 -8.09 -10.48
CA PHE A 21 8.62 -8.41 -9.39
C PHE A 21 8.02 -8.07 -8.02
N ALA A 22 8.57 -8.69 -6.98
CA ALA A 22 8.21 -8.48 -5.59
C ALA A 22 9.46 -8.12 -4.76
N PRO A 23 9.32 -7.40 -3.63
CA PRO A 23 10.44 -7.15 -2.74
C PRO A 23 11.02 -8.46 -2.21
N SER A 24 12.33 -8.45 -1.94
CA SER A 24 12.94 -9.50 -1.12
C SER A 24 12.34 -9.47 0.29
N ARG A 25 12.49 -10.56 1.05
CA ARG A 25 11.98 -10.65 2.42
C ARG A 25 12.45 -9.49 3.32
N THR A 26 13.73 -9.14 3.25
CA THR A 26 14.30 -8.04 4.05
C THR A 26 13.67 -6.70 3.68
N LEU A 27 13.48 -6.45 2.37
CA LEU A 27 12.85 -5.22 1.91
C LEU A 27 11.35 -5.19 2.25
N PHE A 28 10.66 -6.33 2.23
CA PHE A 28 9.27 -6.41 2.64
C PHE A 28 9.10 -6.06 4.12
N ARG A 29 10.00 -6.53 4.99
CA ARG A 29 10.02 -6.14 6.42
C ARG A 29 10.18 -4.63 6.60
N HIS A 30 11.07 -4.01 5.83
CA HIS A 30 11.21 -2.55 5.85
C HIS A 30 9.89 -1.84 5.50
N PHE A 31 9.16 -2.31 4.49
CA PHE A 31 7.84 -1.74 4.15
C PHE A 31 6.77 -1.99 5.21
N ILE A 32 6.83 -3.12 5.94
CA ILE A 32 5.94 -3.36 7.09
C ILE A 32 6.21 -2.31 8.17
N GLU A 33 7.47 -2.07 8.52
CA GLU A 33 7.86 -1.08 9.52
C GLU A 33 7.46 0.35 9.10
N GLU A 34 7.70 0.72 7.83
CA GLU A 34 7.26 2.01 7.30
C GLU A 34 5.74 2.17 7.34
N ALA A 35 4.99 1.15 6.92
CA ALA A 35 3.54 1.14 6.99
C ALA A 35 3.08 1.34 8.45
N GLN A 36 3.62 0.60 9.40
CA GLN A 36 3.26 0.74 10.82
C GLN A 36 3.57 2.13 11.39
N GLY A 37 4.61 2.80 10.90
CA GLY A 37 5.06 4.10 11.38
C GLY A 37 4.41 5.32 10.71
N GLN A 38 3.80 5.16 9.53
CA GLN A 38 3.26 6.31 8.79
C GLN A 38 1.87 6.75 9.29
N ALA A 39 1.65 8.06 9.27
CA ALA A 39 0.36 8.66 9.67
C ALA A 39 -0.79 8.33 8.70
N GLY A 40 -0.46 7.93 7.47
CA GLY A 40 -1.41 7.57 6.43
C GLY A 40 -0.72 7.57 5.06
N SER A 41 -1.51 7.31 4.03
CA SER A 41 -1.00 7.08 2.68
C SER A 41 -1.83 7.79 1.61
N VAL A 42 -1.18 8.19 0.52
CA VAL A 42 -1.85 8.80 -0.63
C VAL A 42 -1.65 7.91 -1.85
N TYR A 43 -2.75 7.54 -2.51
CA TYR A 43 -2.73 6.68 -3.68
C TYR A 43 -3.52 7.29 -4.85
N GLY A 44 -3.02 7.08 -6.07
CA GLY A 44 -3.85 7.16 -7.26
C GLY A 44 -4.73 5.93 -7.41
N ARG A 45 -5.80 6.02 -8.22
CA ARG A 45 -6.77 4.92 -8.44
C ARG A 45 -6.13 3.54 -8.63
N GLN A 46 -5.23 3.41 -9.60
CA GLN A 46 -4.73 2.09 -10.02
C GLN A 46 -3.94 1.41 -8.91
N MET A 47 -3.05 2.13 -8.24
CA MET A 47 -2.28 1.57 -7.13
C MET A 47 -3.18 1.30 -5.92
N TYR A 48 -4.17 2.16 -5.66
CA TYR A 48 -5.15 1.89 -4.61
C TYR A 48 -5.88 0.56 -4.86
N GLU A 49 -6.40 0.34 -6.07
CA GLU A 49 -7.10 -0.89 -6.45
C GLU A 49 -6.21 -2.14 -6.31
N VAL A 50 -4.93 -2.06 -6.68
CA VAL A 50 -3.96 -3.14 -6.47
C VAL A 50 -3.77 -3.42 -4.97
N MET A 51 -3.58 -2.37 -4.17
CA MET A 51 -3.30 -2.51 -2.73
C MET A 51 -4.52 -2.97 -1.92
N ARG A 52 -5.73 -2.91 -2.46
CA ARG A 52 -6.93 -3.46 -1.82
C ARG A 52 -6.86 -4.96 -1.58
N TYR A 53 -5.92 -5.68 -2.20
CA TYR A 53 -5.57 -7.05 -1.83
C TYR A 53 -5.37 -7.23 -0.31
N TRP A 54 -4.86 -6.20 0.37
CA TRP A 54 -4.60 -6.21 1.81
C TRP A 54 -5.83 -5.88 2.68
N ASP A 55 -6.99 -5.57 2.08
CA ASP A 55 -8.24 -5.40 2.82
C ASP A 55 -8.77 -6.77 3.31
N ASP A 56 -8.53 -7.82 2.54
CA ASP A 56 -8.98 -9.18 2.82
C ASP A 56 -8.04 -9.90 3.79
N ASP A 57 -8.45 -11.11 4.22
CA ASP A 57 -7.63 -12.01 5.01
C ASP A 57 -7.55 -13.36 4.30
N HIS A 58 -6.34 -13.88 4.18
CA HIS A 58 -6.03 -15.04 3.36
C HIS A 58 -5.34 -16.12 4.20
N PRO A 59 -5.86 -17.36 4.28
CA PRO A 59 -5.32 -18.41 5.14
C PRO A 59 -3.91 -18.88 4.75
N GLU A 60 -3.49 -18.63 3.51
CA GLU A 60 -2.16 -18.97 2.99
C GLU A 60 -1.07 -17.95 3.36
N TRP A 61 -1.43 -16.82 3.98
CA TRP A 61 -0.47 -15.79 4.34
C TRP A 61 0.47 -16.24 5.46
N ASP A 62 1.72 -15.81 5.33
CA ASP A 62 2.68 -15.89 6.42
C ASP A 62 2.49 -14.72 7.39
N ALA A 63 3.24 -14.75 8.51
CA ALA A 63 3.18 -13.72 9.53
C ALA A 63 3.53 -12.32 9.01
N GLU A 64 4.41 -12.20 8.01
CA GLU A 64 4.83 -10.89 7.47
C GLU A 64 3.71 -10.30 6.60
N ARG A 65 3.03 -11.11 5.80
CA ARG A 65 1.85 -10.71 5.02
C ARG A 65 0.68 -10.28 5.92
N HIS A 66 0.38 -11.06 6.96
CA HIS A 66 -0.63 -10.66 7.94
C HIS A 66 -0.25 -9.35 8.66
N ALA A 67 1.02 -9.15 9.00
CA ALA A 67 1.49 -7.91 9.61
C ALA A 67 1.34 -6.71 8.67
N PHE A 68 1.66 -6.86 7.39
CA PHE A 68 1.43 -5.82 6.39
C PHE A 68 -0.06 -5.51 6.22
N ALA A 69 -0.91 -6.54 6.11
CA ALA A 69 -2.36 -6.38 6.00
C ALA A 69 -2.96 -5.64 7.20
N ALA A 70 -2.51 -5.97 8.41
CA ALA A 70 -2.92 -5.27 9.62
C ALA A 70 -2.50 -3.80 9.61
N ALA A 71 -1.24 -3.51 9.22
CA ALA A 71 -0.75 -2.15 9.09
C ALA A 71 -1.55 -1.36 8.05
N TRP A 72 -1.78 -1.95 6.88
CA TRP A 72 -2.59 -1.37 5.80
C TRP A 72 -3.99 -1.00 6.28
N ARG A 73 -4.73 -1.96 6.89
CA ARG A 73 -6.11 -1.72 7.33
C ARG A 73 -6.21 -0.63 8.40
N ASN A 74 -5.22 -0.53 9.28
CA ASN A 74 -5.20 0.48 10.35
C ASN A 74 -4.94 1.91 9.87
N GLN A 75 -4.29 2.10 8.72
CA GLN A 75 -3.91 3.44 8.27
C GLN A 75 -4.98 4.14 7.44
N PRO A 76 -5.19 5.46 7.64
CA PRO A 76 -6.01 6.24 6.74
C PRO A 76 -5.36 6.34 5.35
N LYS A 77 -6.21 6.27 4.32
CA LYS A 77 -5.79 6.33 2.91
C LYS A 77 -6.52 7.47 2.22
N TRP A 78 -5.80 8.32 1.50
CA TRP A 78 -6.39 9.32 0.61
C TRP A 78 -6.23 8.86 -0.83
N VAL A 79 -7.34 8.68 -1.52
CA VAL A 79 -7.36 8.21 -2.90
C VAL A 79 -7.68 9.37 -3.81
N VAL A 80 -6.76 9.69 -4.72
CA VAL A 80 -6.96 10.74 -5.72
C VAL A 80 -7.42 10.08 -7.01
N SER A 81 -8.67 10.33 -7.41
CA SER A 81 -9.25 9.75 -8.62
C SER A 81 -10.42 10.57 -9.13
N ARG A 82 -10.49 10.75 -10.45
CA ARG A 82 -11.63 11.39 -11.13
C ARG A 82 -12.74 10.40 -11.51
N SER A 83 -12.43 9.10 -11.53
CA SER A 83 -13.34 8.06 -12.04
C SER A 83 -13.93 7.17 -10.97
N LEU A 84 -13.27 7.02 -9.81
CA LEU A 84 -13.84 6.29 -8.69
C LEU A 84 -15.06 7.01 -8.13
N LYS A 85 -16.08 6.23 -7.74
CA LYS A 85 -17.30 6.73 -7.08
C LYS A 85 -17.34 6.40 -5.60
N SER A 86 -16.57 5.40 -5.18
CA SER A 86 -16.44 4.97 -3.79
C SER A 86 -15.06 4.36 -3.56
N VAL A 87 -14.69 4.28 -2.30
CA VAL A 87 -13.47 3.64 -1.81
C VAL A 87 -13.82 2.72 -0.64
N GLY A 88 -12.93 1.80 -0.31
CA GLY A 88 -13.08 0.83 0.77
C GLY A 88 -12.84 1.40 2.18
N PRO A 89 -12.75 0.52 3.18
CA PRO A 89 -12.60 0.91 4.58
C PRO A 89 -11.35 1.76 4.85
N ASN A 90 -11.49 2.71 5.77
CA ASN A 90 -10.40 3.59 6.20
C ASN A 90 -9.71 4.32 5.02
N ALA A 91 -10.48 4.57 3.96
CA ALA A 91 -10.06 5.33 2.79
C ALA A 91 -11.04 6.49 2.54
N THR A 92 -10.52 7.59 2.01
CA THR A 92 -11.28 8.77 1.63
C THR A 92 -10.94 9.11 0.19
N LEU A 93 -11.97 9.21 -0.65
CA LEU A 93 -11.82 9.76 -2.00
C LEU A 93 -11.63 11.27 -1.87
N VAL A 94 -10.52 11.79 -2.40
CA VAL A 94 -10.22 13.23 -2.40
C VAL A 94 -10.91 13.88 -3.60
N GLU A 95 -11.60 14.99 -3.35
CA GLU A 95 -12.31 15.81 -4.35
C GLU A 95 -11.35 16.62 -5.25
#